data_AF-A0A656JVV8-F1
#
_entry.id   AF-A0A656JVV8-F1
#
_cell.length_a   1.000
_cell.length_b   1.000
_cell.length_c   1.000
_cell.angle_alpha   90.00
_cell.angle_beta   90.00
_cell.angle_gamma   90.00
#
_symmetry.space_group_name_H-M   'P 1'
#
loop_
_entity.id
_entity.type
_entity.pdbx_description
1 polymer ?
#
loop_
_entity_poly.entity_id
_entity_poly.type
_entity_poly.pdbx_seq_one_letter_code
_entity_poly.pdbx_strand_id
1 'polypeptide(L)'
;MIDAATLPQQTLHALYRDHHGWLESWLRRRMGNAWDAADLSQDTFLRVLSSSQQIADMQEPRAYLLTVGKRLLSNFYTRRSLEQAYLEALAQLPEDSVPSPEQRWLLLETLQALD
;
A
#
# COMPACT_ATOMS: atom_id res chain seq x y z
N MET A 1 -5.81 -4.70 -37.05
CA MET A 1 -4.90 -5.51 -36.21
C MET A 1 -4.88 -4.87 -34.83
N ILE A 2 -5.46 -5.53 -33.83
CA ILE A 2 -5.36 -5.08 -32.44
C ILE A 2 -4.03 -5.62 -31.92
N ASP A 3 -3.17 -4.73 -31.43
CA ASP A 3 -1.87 -5.11 -30.90
C ASP A 3 -2.06 -5.94 -29.62
N ALA A 4 -1.28 -7.02 -29.46
CA ALA A 4 -1.42 -7.91 -28.30
C ALA A 4 -1.16 -7.18 -26.96
N ALA A 5 -0.40 -6.07 -27.00
CA ALA A 5 -0.15 -5.19 -25.85
C ALA A 5 -1.36 -4.29 -25.49
N THR A 6 -2.29 -4.04 -26.42
CA THR A 6 -3.46 -3.18 -26.19
C THR A 6 -4.54 -3.88 -25.34
N LEU A 7 -4.65 -5.21 -25.45
CA LEU A 7 -5.64 -6.01 -24.72
C LEU A 7 -5.42 -5.98 -23.19
N PRO A 8 -4.20 -6.22 -22.65
CA PRO A 8 -3.92 -6.08 -21.23
C PRO A 8 -4.25 -4.69 -20.67
N GLN A 9 -3.94 -3.63 -21.43
CA GLN A 9 -4.16 -2.25 -21.01
C GLN A 9 -5.66 -1.91 -20.95
N GLN A 10 -6.45 -2.42 -21.91
CA GLN A 10 -7.92 -2.26 -21.90
C GLN A 10 -8.56 -3.01 -20.74
N THR A 11 -8.09 -4.22 -20.44
CA THR A 11 -8.60 -5.02 -19.31
C THR A 11 -8.29 -4.36 -17.96
N LEU A 12 -7.08 -3.82 -17.79
CA LEU A 12 -6.72 -3.04 -16.59
C LEU A 12 -7.58 -1.79 -16.44
N HIS A 13 -7.77 -1.03 -17.52
CA HIS A 13 -8.57 0.19 -17.49
C HIS A 13 -10.02 -0.11 -17.09
N ALA A 14 -10.62 -1.19 -17.61
CA ALA A 14 -11.95 -1.64 -17.21
C ALA A 14 -11.99 -2.05 -15.72
N LEU A 15 -11.03 -2.87 -15.27
CA LEU A 15 -10.90 -3.27 -13.87
C LEU A 15 -10.83 -2.06 -12.93
N TYR A 16 -9.97 -1.09 -13.28
CA TYR A 16 -9.76 0.12 -12.49
C TYR A 16 -11.04 0.96 -12.44
N ARG A 17 -11.62 1.28 -13.59
CA ARG A 17 -12.86 2.07 -13.68
C ARG A 17 -13.99 1.44 -12.87
N ASP A 18 -14.14 0.12 -12.95
CA ASP A 18 -15.29 -0.58 -12.37
C ASP A 18 -15.13 -0.85 -10.86
N HIS A 19 -13.91 -0.80 -10.31
CA HIS A 19 -13.64 -1.21 -8.94
C HIS A 19 -12.88 -0.20 -8.06
N HIS A 20 -12.23 0.82 -8.64
CA HIS A 20 -11.47 1.81 -7.87
C HIS A 20 -12.30 2.49 -6.78
N GLY A 21 -13.44 3.09 -7.16
CA GLY A 21 -14.27 3.82 -6.19
C GLY A 21 -14.85 2.94 -5.09
N TRP A 22 -15.13 1.66 -5.40
CA TRP A 22 -15.56 0.69 -4.40
C TRP A 22 -14.44 0.33 -3.42
N LEU A 23 -13.24 0.06 -3.92
CA LEU A 23 -12.09 -0.31 -3.10
C LEU A 23 -11.66 0.87 -2.21
N GLU A 24 -11.52 2.07 -2.79
CA GLU A 24 -11.19 3.29 -2.04
C GLU A 24 -12.22 3.55 -0.94
N SER A 25 -13.52 3.41 -1.24
CA SER A 25 -14.57 3.55 -0.22
C SER A 25 -14.46 2.51 0.90
N TRP A 26 -14.07 1.27 0.56
CA TRP A 26 -13.84 0.22 1.55
C TRP A 26 -12.63 0.56 2.44
N LEU A 27 -11.52 1.00 1.83
CA LEU A 27 -10.30 1.42 2.54
C LEU A 27 -10.54 2.64 3.42
N ARG A 28 -11.25 3.65 2.93
CA ARG A 28 -11.57 4.88 3.68
C ARG A 28 -12.32 4.57 4.98
N ARG A 29 -13.25 3.61 4.95
CA ARG A 29 -13.98 3.16 6.15
C ARG A 29 -13.08 2.47 7.18
N ARG A 30 -11.92 1.94 6.77
CA ARG A 30 -10.95 1.28 7.65
C ARG A 30 -9.87 2.23 8.16
N MET A 31 -9.40 3.11 7.29
CA MET A 31 -8.28 4.01 7.59
C MET A 31 -8.70 5.30 8.29
N GLY A 32 -9.94 5.77 8.07
CA GLY A 32 -10.40 7.05 8.62
C GLY A 32 -9.78 8.29 7.95
N ASN A 33 -8.75 8.12 7.11
CA ASN A 33 -8.13 9.15 6.28
C ASN A 33 -8.46 8.90 4.79
N ALA A 34 -8.93 9.92 4.08
CA ALA A 34 -9.26 9.82 2.66
C ALA A 34 -8.01 9.78 1.76
N TRP A 35 -6.94 10.50 2.12
CA TRP A 35 -5.70 10.55 1.35
C TRP A 35 -4.97 9.22 1.40
N ASP A 36 -4.73 8.69 2.60
CA ASP A 36 -4.09 7.37 2.75
C ASP A 36 -4.89 6.26 2.07
N ALA A 37 -6.23 6.36 2.07
CA ALA A 37 -7.09 5.39 1.40
C ALA A 37 -6.98 5.48 -0.14
N ALA A 38 -6.85 6.68 -0.69
CA ALA A 38 -6.62 6.89 -2.11
C ALA A 38 -5.26 6.33 -2.54
N ASP A 39 -4.20 6.61 -1.77
CA ASP A 39 -2.86 6.11 -2.04
C ASP A 39 -2.81 4.57 -1.99
N LEU A 40 -3.38 3.96 -0.94
CA LEU A 40 -3.39 2.51 -0.80
C LEU A 40 -4.27 1.81 -1.87
N SER A 41 -5.31 2.51 -2.36
CA SER A 41 -6.08 2.07 -3.52
C SER A 41 -5.22 2.04 -4.77
N GLN A 42 -4.46 3.11 -5.05
CA GLN A 42 -3.52 3.15 -6.18
C GLN A 42 -2.48 2.04 -6.08
N ASP A 43 -1.84 1.88 -4.93
CA ASP A 43 -0.84 0.84 -4.69
C ASP A 43 -1.41 -0.56 -4.93
N THR A 44 -2.69 -0.78 -4.60
CA THR A 44 -3.37 -2.04 -4.90
C THR A 44 -3.42 -2.32 -6.40
N PHE A 45 -3.80 -1.33 -7.22
CA PHE A 45 -3.85 -1.50 -8.67
C PHE A 45 -2.45 -1.59 -9.30
N LEU A 46 -1.46 -0.87 -8.79
CA LEU A 46 -0.06 -1.01 -9.21
C LEU A 46 0.48 -2.41 -8.90
N ARG A 47 0.10 -2.98 -7.76
CA ARG A 47 0.47 -4.34 -7.38
C ARG A 47 -0.21 -5.39 -8.26
N VAL A 48 -1.45 -5.16 -8.67
CA VAL A 48 -2.15 -6.01 -9.65
C VAL A 48 -1.44 -5.96 -11.00
N LEU A 49 -1.10 -4.75 -11.48
CA LEU A 49 -0.40 -4.54 -12.75
C LEU A 49 0.98 -5.21 -12.79
N SER A 50 1.70 -5.19 -11.67
CA SER A 50 3.02 -5.83 -11.54
C SER A 50 2.96 -7.31 -11.19
N SER A 51 1.78 -7.87 -10.94
CA SER A 51 1.62 -9.29 -10.60
C SER A 51 1.65 -10.17 -11.84
N SER A 52 2.05 -11.43 -11.66
CA SER A 52 1.97 -12.45 -12.72
C SER A 52 0.54 -12.90 -13.02
N GLN A 53 -0.45 -12.47 -12.23
CA GLN A 53 -1.86 -12.81 -12.44
C GLN A 53 -2.38 -12.06 -13.67
N GLN A 54 -2.85 -12.81 -14.67
CA GLN A 54 -3.54 -12.20 -15.80
C GLN A 54 -4.90 -11.67 -15.34
N ILE A 55 -5.14 -10.38 -15.57
CA ILE A 55 -6.40 -9.71 -15.21
C ILE A 55 -7.58 -10.34 -15.95
N ALA A 56 -7.35 -10.76 -17.21
CA ALA A 56 -8.37 -11.41 -18.03
C ALA A 56 -8.92 -12.70 -17.42
N ASP A 57 -8.13 -13.40 -16.61
CA ASP A 57 -8.50 -14.68 -16.01
C ASP A 57 -9.14 -14.53 -14.61
N MET A 58 -9.25 -13.29 -14.09
CA MET A 58 -9.77 -13.03 -12.76
C MET A 58 -11.28 -13.31 -12.69
N GLN A 59 -11.64 -14.43 -12.08
CA GLN A 59 -13.05 -14.80 -11.85
C GLN A 59 -13.72 -13.89 -10.80
N GLU A 60 -12.97 -13.47 -9.78
CA GLU A 60 -13.48 -12.65 -8.68
C GLU A 60 -12.63 -11.38 -8.47
N PRO A 61 -12.76 -10.36 -9.35
CA PRO A 61 -11.98 -9.13 -9.28
C PRO A 61 -11.99 -8.45 -7.91
N ARG A 62 -13.18 -8.28 -7.32
CA ARG A 62 -13.32 -7.63 -6.01
C ARG A 62 -12.68 -8.42 -4.88
N ALA A 63 -12.79 -9.74 -4.87
CA ALA A 63 -12.20 -10.57 -3.82
C ALA A 63 -10.66 -10.53 -3.88
N TYR A 64 -10.10 -10.56 -5.09
CA TYR A 64 -8.67 -10.41 -5.29
C TYR A 64 -8.16 -9.03 -4.88
N LEU A 65 -8.80 -7.95 -5.37
CA LEU A 65 -8.46 -6.58 -4.99
C LEU A 65 -8.51 -6.38 -3.47
N LEU A 66 -9.54 -6.94 -2.82
CA LEU A 66 -9.67 -6.89 -1.37
C LEU A 66 -8.53 -7.64 -0.67
N THR A 67 -8.08 -8.76 -1.22
CA THR A 67 -6.97 -9.54 -0.66
C THR A 67 -5.67 -8.76 -0.73
N VAL A 68 -5.37 -8.16 -1.88
CA VAL A 68 -4.19 -7.30 -2.06
C VAL A 68 -4.28 -6.07 -1.15
N GLY A 69 -5.41 -5.36 -1.18
CA GLY A 69 -5.64 -4.17 -0.36
C GLY A 69 -5.54 -4.45 1.15
N LYS A 70 -6.05 -5.58 1.64
CA LYS A 70 -5.89 -6.00 3.05
C LYS A 70 -4.43 -6.21 3.44
N ARG A 71 -3.63 -6.83 2.56
CA ARG A 71 -2.19 -7.04 2.82
C ARG A 71 -1.45 -5.70 2.88
N LEU A 72 -1.72 -4.81 1.93
CA LEU A 72 -1.15 -3.46 1.93
C LEU A 72 -1.57 -2.67 3.17
N LEU A 73 -2.84 -2.75 3.56
CA LEU A 73 -3.37 -2.09 4.75
C LEU A 73 -2.69 -2.60 6.02
N SER A 74 -2.48 -3.92 6.13
CA SER A 74 -1.76 -4.50 7.27
C SER A 74 -0.32 -3.98 7.33
N ASN A 75 0.41 -3.99 6.20
CA ASN A 75 1.77 -3.48 6.13
C ASN A 75 1.84 -1.98 6.49
N PHE A 76 0.89 -1.18 6.01
CA PHE A 76 0.77 0.24 6.36
C PHE A 76 0.68 0.44 7.87
N TYR A 77 -0.18 -0.32 8.57
CA TYR A 77 -0.30 -0.21 10.02
C TYR A 77 0.92 -0.73 10.76
N THR A 78 1.56 -1.79 10.30
CA THR A 78 2.82 -2.28 10.89
C THR A 78 3.89 -1.18 10.81
N ARG A 79 4.11 -0.59 9.63
CA ARG A 79 5.08 0.50 9.43
C ARG A 79 4.76 1.72 10.29
N ARG A 80 3.49 2.14 10.31
CA ARG A 80 3.05 3.28 11.13
C ARG A 80 3.22 3.02 12.62
N SER A 81 2.95 1.80 13.07
CA SER A 81 3.14 1.41 14.48
C SER A 81 4.62 1.45 14.87
N LEU A 82 5.50 0.97 13.99
CA LEU A 82 6.94 1.01 14.21
C LEU A 82 7.47 2.46 14.28
N GLU A 83 7.07 3.30 13.33
CA GLU A 83 7.44 4.72 13.32
C GLU A 83 6.95 5.43 14.59
N GLN A 84 5.72 5.16 15.01
CA GLN A 84 5.16 5.75 16.23
C GLN A 84 5.91 5.30 17.48
N ALA A 85 6.18 4.00 17.62
CA ALA A 85 6.96 3.46 18.74
C ALA A 85 8.38 4.04 18.78
N TYR A 86 8.98 4.25 17.60
CA TYR A 86 10.28 4.89 17.49
C TYR A 86 10.26 6.35 17.93
N LEU A 87 9.27 7.14 17.51
CA LEU A 87 9.11 8.53 17.95
C LEU A 87 8.87 8.63 19.45
N GLU A 88 8.08 7.71 20.02
CA GLU A 88 7.85 7.62 21.46
C GLU A 88 9.13 7.29 22.24
N ALA A 89 9.98 6.39 21.71
CA ALA A 89 11.28 6.09 22.29
C ALA A 89 12.24 7.30 22.22
N LEU A 90 12.28 7.99 21.07
CA LEU A 90 13.09 9.20 20.91
C LEU A 90 12.70 10.31 21.88
N ALA A 91 11.40 10.49 22.14
CA ALA A 91 10.90 11.49 23.08
C ALA A 91 11.34 11.24 24.54
N GLN A 92 11.78 10.02 24.86
CA GLN A 92 12.26 9.65 26.20
C GLN A 92 13.78 9.76 26.34
N LEU A 93 14.53 10.02 25.26
CA LEU A 93 15.98 10.13 25.32
C LEU A 93 16.42 11.48 25.90
N PRO A 94 17.48 11.50 26.73
CA PRO A 94 18.19 12.73 27.06
C PRO A 94 18.71 13.42 25.79
N GLU A 95 18.75 14.76 25.78
CA GLU A 95 19.20 15.55 24.61
C GLU A 95 20.56 15.09 24.06
N ASP A 96 21.52 14.78 24.94
CA ASP A 96 22.87 14.33 24.56
C ASP A 96 22.91 12.93 23.92
N SER A 97 21.83 12.16 24.05
CA SER A 97 21.71 10.79 23.52
C SER A 97 20.82 10.72 22.27
N VAL A 98 20.32 11.87 21.80
CA VAL A 98 19.44 11.93 20.64
C VAL A 98 20.25 11.66 19.36
N PRO A 99 19.94 10.60 18.59
CA PRO A 99 20.65 10.31 17.34
C PRO A 99 20.46 11.43 16.29
N SER A 100 21.44 11.59 15.40
CA SER A 100 21.34 12.53 14.29
C SER A 100 20.22 12.14 13.32
N PRO A 101 19.61 13.08 12.57
CA PRO A 101 18.55 12.75 11.60
C PRO A 101 18.91 11.62 10.63
N GLU A 102 20.16 11.57 10.17
CA GLU A 102 20.67 10.53 9.26
C GLU A 102 20.72 9.17 9.95
N GLN A 103 21.17 9.11 11.20
CA GLN A 103 21.19 7.88 12.00
C GLN A 103 19.77 7.37 12.28
N ARG A 104 18.82 8.28 12.53
CA ARG A 104 17.41 7.94 12.71
C ARG A 104 16.83 7.30 11.46
N TRP A 105 17.12 7.90 10.30
CA TRP A 105 16.64 7.40 9.02
C TRP A 105 17.19 6.00 8.71
N LEU A 106 18.52 5.81 8.86
CA LEU A 106 19.16 4.51 8.67
C LEU A 106 18.58 3.44 9.61
N LEU A 107 18.34 3.78 10.88
CA LEU A 107 17.76 2.85 11.85
C LEU A 107 16.33 2.45 11.47
N LEU A 108 15.47 3.42 11.13
CA LEU A 108 14.10 3.16 10.71
C LEU A 108 14.04 2.30 9.45
N GLU A 109 14.86 2.60 8.44
CA GLU A 109 14.97 1.79 7.22
C GLU A 109 15.39 0.36 7.54
N THR A 110 16.39 0.20 8.41
CA THR A 110 16.87 -1.14 8.83
C THR A 110 15.79 -1.92 9.56
N LEU A 111 15.06 -1.28 10.48
CA LEU A 111 13.96 -1.93 11.21
C LEU A 111 12.82 -2.35 10.27
N GLN A 112 12.45 -1.50 9.31
CA GLN A 112 11.42 -1.79 8.31
C GLN A 112 11.80 -2.93 7.34
N ALA A 113 13.09 -3.20 7.15
CA ALA A 113 13.55 -4.28 6.29
C ALA A 113 13.55 -5.67 6.96
N LEU A 114 13.46 -5.72 8.30
CA LEU A 114 13.49 -6.95 9.09
C LEU A 114 12.09 -7.51 9.42
N ASP A 115 11.06 -6.66 9.34
CA ASP A 115 9.64 -7.04 9.47
C ASP A 115 9.05 -7.56 8.15
#